data_AF-X1FAV5-F1
#
_entry.id   AF-X1FAV5-F1
#
_cell.length_a   1.000
_cell.length_b   1.000
_cell.length_c   1.000
_cell.angle_alpha   90.00
_cell.angle_beta   90.00
_cell.angle_gamma   90.00
#
_symmetry.space_group_name_H-M   'P 1'
#
loop_
_entity.id
_entity.type
_entity.pdbx_description
1 polymer ?
#
loop_
_entity_poly.entity_id
_entity_poly.type
_entity_poly.pdbx_seq_one_letter_code
_entity_poly.pdbx_strand_id
1 'polypeptide(L)' 'SFKLALDILYQVHLITIPGAAFGPTGEGYLRFSFAGEPENILEGFRRLRKFYRA' A
#
# COMPACT_ATOMS: atom_id res chain seq x y z
N SER A 1 7.20 -8.66 1.26
CA SER A 1 6.30 -7.67 0.65
C SER A 1 4.85 -7.99 0.98
N PHE A 2 4.40 -9.25 0.88
CA PHE A 2 3.03 -9.69 1.24
C PHE A 2 2.58 -9.33 2.65
N LYS A 3 3.40 -9.61 3.68
CA LYS A 3 3.06 -9.26 5.06
C LYS A 3 2.74 -7.78 5.22
N LEU A 4 3.61 -6.90 4.69
CA LEU A 4 3.38 -5.46 4.74
C LEU A 4 2.12 -5.03 3.97
N ALA A 5 1.85 -5.63 2.80
CA ALA A 5 0.64 -5.35 2.04
C ALA A 5 -0.65 -5.71 2.83
N LEU A 6 -0.64 -6.83 3.56
CA LEU A 6 -1.74 -7.24 4.44
C LEU A 6 -1.87 -6.34 5.67
N ASP A 7 -0.76 -5.99 6.32
CA ASP A 7 -0.74 -5.07 7.46
C ASP A 7 -1.35 -3.70 7.07
N ILE A 8 -0.97 -3.17 5.90
CA ILE A 8 -1.57 -1.95 5.34
C ILE A 8 -3.06 -2.14 5.02
N LEU A 9 -3.45 -3.25 4.39
CA LEU A 9 -4.86 -3.50 4.07
C LEU A 9 -5.74 -3.50 5.31
N TYR A 10 -5.37 -4.26 6.35
CA TYR A 10 -6.21 -4.46 7.52
C TYR A 10 -6.21 -3.28 8.49
N GLN A 11 -5.09 -2.57 8.63
CA GLN A 11 -4.98 -1.47 9.60
C GLN A 11 -5.26 -0.09 8.99
N VAL A 12 -4.96 0.09 7.70
CA VAL A 12 -5.04 1.38 6.99
C VAL A 12 -6.27 1.44 6.08
N HIS A 13 -6.87 0.28 5.78
CA HIS A 13 -7.93 0.14 4.78
C HIS A 13 -7.49 0.67 3.40
N LEU A 14 -6.25 0.32 3.01
CA LEU A 14 -5.63 0.72 1.75
C LEU A 14 -5.12 -0.52 1.01
N ILE A 15 -5.59 -0.75 -0.22
CA ILE A 15 -5.06 -1.82 -1.06
C ILE A 15 -3.74 -1.38 -1.68
N THR A 16 -2.72 -2.22 -1.55
CA THR A 16 -1.46 -2.15 -2.31
C THR A 16 -1.20 -3.51 -2.93
N ILE A 17 -0.29 -3.59 -3.91
CA ILE A 17 0.09 -4.88 -4.48
C ILE A 17 1.52 -5.22 -4.04
N PRO A 18 1.73 -6.39 -3.40
CA PRO A 18 3.06 -6.82 -3.01
C PRO A 18 3.92 -7.06 -4.24
N GLY A 19 5.15 -6.52 -4.24
CA GLY A 19 6.04 -6.63 -5.39
C GLY A 19 6.39 -8.07 -5.76
N ALA A 20 6.38 -9.01 -4.80
CA ALA A 20 6.56 -10.44 -5.07
C ALA A 20 5.50 -11.04 -6.01
N ALA A 21 4.33 -10.40 -6.15
CA ALA A 21 3.33 -10.81 -7.16
C ALA A 21 3.81 -10.58 -8.61
N PHE A 22 4.87 -9.78 -8.81
CA PHE A 22 5.51 -9.54 -10.11
C PHE A 22 6.79 -10.36 -10.31
N GLY A 23 7.10 -11.28 -9.40
CA GLY A 23 8.28 -12.14 -9.44
C GLY A 23 9.30 -11.86 -8.32
N PRO A 24 10.35 -12.69 -8.20
CA PRO A 24 11.27 -12.67 -7.06
C PRO A 24 11.99 -11.34 -6.86
N THR A 25 12.29 -10.62 -7.95
CA THR A 25 12.98 -9.32 -7.92
C THR A 25 12.12 -8.18 -7.37
N GLY A 26 10.80 -8.38 -7.27
CA GLY A 26 9.89 -7.42 -6.67
C GLY A 26 9.74 -7.58 -5.15
N GLU A 27 10.36 -8.59 -4.53
CA GLU A 27 10.33 -8.73 -3.07
C GLU A 27 11.01 -7.52 -2.40
N GLY A 28 10.47 -7.08 -1.27
CA GLY A 28 10.85 -5.80 -0.64
C GLY A 28 10.13 -4.55 -1.17
N TYR A 29 9.40 -4.63 -2.30
CA TYR A 29 8.68 -3.49 -2.88
C TYR A 29 7.15 -3.61 -2.76
N LEU A 30 6.45 -2.48 -2.89
CA LEU A 30 5.00 -2.38 -3.04
C LEU A 30 4.66 -1.54 -4.27
N ARG A 31 3.60 -1.91 -4.98
CA ARG A 31 3.04 -1.11 -6.09
C ARG A 31 1.81 -0.35 -5.61
N PHE A 32 1.79 0.94 -5.93
CA PHE A 32 0.61 1.81 -5.76
C PHE A 32 -0.07 2.03 -7.11
N SER A 33 -1.40 2.06 -7.10
CA SER A 33 -2.20 2.52 -8.24
C SER A 33 -2.64 3.95 -7.97
N PHE A 34 -2.51 4.81 -8.98
CA PHE A 34 -3.06 6.17 -8.98
C PHE A 34 -4.31 6.29 -9.86
N ALA A 35 -4.87 5.15 -10.30
CA ALA A 35 -6.15 5.12 -10.97
C ALA A 35 -7.28 5.23 -9.92
N GLY A 36 -7.91 6.40 -9.86
CA GLY A 36 -9.01 6.71 -8.96
C GLY A 36 -9.16 8.22 -8.76
N GLU A 37 -10.21 8.63 -8.06
CA GLU A 37 -10.44 10.04 -7.73
C GLU A 37 -9.28 10.59 -6.88
N PRO A 38 -8.77 11.81 -7.18
CA PRO A 38 -7.67 12.43 -6.44
C PRO A 38 -7.89 12.47 -4.92
N GLU A 39 -9.12 12.70 -4.48
CA GLU A 39 -9.49 12.79 -3.07
C GLU A 39 -9.29 11.44 -2.35
N ASN A 40 -9.64 10.33 -3.01
CA ASN A 40 -9.44 8.98 -2.46
C ASN A 40 -7.96 8.64 -2.36
N ILE A 41 -7.15 9.06 -3.34
CA ILE A 41 -5.70 8.87 -3.33
C ILE A 41 -5.10 9.63 -2.14
N LEU A 42 -5.45 10.91 -2.00
CA LEU A 42 -4.96 11.77 -0.91
C LEU A 42 -5.34 11.21 0.47
N GLU A 43 -6.59 10.76 0.64
CA GLU A 43 -7.06 10.13 1.87
C GLU A 43 -6.29 8.84 2.19
N GLY A 44 -6.04 8.00 1.19
CA GLY A 44 -5.23 6.79 1.33
C GLY A 44 -3.82 7.08 1.85
N PHE A 45 -3.12 8.04 1.25
CA PHE A 45 -1.80 8.46 1.71
C PHE A 45 -1.83 9.15 3.09
N ARG A 46 -2.91 9.87 3.43
CA ARG A 46 -3.08 10.46 4.77
C ARG A 46 -3.16 9.38 5.85
N ARG A 47 -3.90 8.29 5.61
CA ARG A 47 -3.98 7.14 6.52
C ARG A 47 -2.63 6.42 6.62
N LEU A 48 -1.98 6.19 5.48
CA LEU A 48 -0.68 5.54 5.43
C LEU A 48 0.40 6.33 6.20
N ARG A 49 0.39 7.66 6.10
CA ARG A 49 1.30 8.52 6.86
C ARG A 49 1.12 8.38 8.38
N LYS A 50 -0.13 8.19 8.85
CA LYS A 50 -0.40 7.96 10.29
C LYS A 50 0.16 6.62 10.75
N PHE A 51 0.01 5.57 9.93
CA PHE A 51 0.52 4.23 10.21
C PHE A 51 2.04 4.19 10.44
N TYR A 52 2.83 4.97 9.68
CA TYR A 52 4.30 5.02 9.82
C TYR A 52 4.84 6.03 10.84
N ARG A 53 3.99 6.88 11.42
CA ARG A 53 4.38 7.88 12.42
C ARG A 53 4.04 7.48 13.85
N ALA A 54 3.37 6.34 14.03
CA ALA A 54 3.13 5.70 15.32
C ALA A 54 4.34 4.85 15.72
#